data_AF-A0A0W0XV57-F1
#
_entry.id   AF-A0A0W0XV57-F1
#
_cell.length_a   1.000
_cell.length_b   1.000
_cell.length_c   1.000
_cell.angle_alpha   90.00
_cell.angle_beta   90.00
_cell.angle_gamma   90.00
#
_symmetry.space_group_name_H-M   'P 1'
#
loop_
_entity.id
_entity.type
_entity.pdbx_description
1 polymer ?
#
loop_
_entity_poly.entity_id
_entity_poly.type
_entity_poly.pdbx_seq_one_letter_code
_entity_poly.pdbx_strand_id
1 'polypeptide(L)'
;MPDHFTSQILDKYKLFSMPQVEIEQSLYDKLIAFGFNRSILNQWHPPYNSPRRMLERHIDVLIYLREQGVSAQQSIVEINSLNTYEAWGVRLLYSSGLRGENIRELKNHFRTLYPEADFYEQIVNALQDLIELQKLTVSDAIEEIKKMDVEQMISCFSID
;
A
#
# COMPACT_ATOMS: atom_id res chain seq x y z
N MET A 1 -15.31 15.62 -4.76
CA MET A 1 -14.60 15.16 -5.97
C MET A 1 -13.57 14.12 -5.57
N PRO A 2 -13.36 13.04 -6.35
CA PRO A 2 -12.26 12.10 -6.12
C PRO A 2 -10.92 12.84 -6.20
N ASP A 3 -9.93 12.43 -5.41
CA ASP A 3 -8.57 12.95 -5.62
C ASP A 3 -8.02 12.47 -6.98
N HIS A 4 -6.92 13.09 -7.43
CA HIS A 4 -6.33 12.80 -8.73
C HIS A 4 -6.07 11.29 -8.93
N PHE A 5 -5.60 10.60 -7.88
CA PHE A 5 -5.28 9.18 -7.92
C PHE A 5 -6.52 8.28 -8.01
N THR A 6 -7.54 8.55 -7.19
CA THR A 6 -8.85 7.88 -7.26
C THR A 6 -9.42 8.01 -8.68
N SER A 7 -9.29 9.21 -9.27
CA SER A 7 -9.74 9.45 -10.65
C SER A 7 -8.96 8.63 -11.68
N GLN A 8 -7.64 8.46 -11.52
CA GLN A 8 -6.82 7.59 -12.39
C GLN A 8 -7.22 6.12 -12.29
N ILE A 9 -7.50 5.61 -11.08
CA ILE A 9 -7.90 4.20 -10.90
C ILE A 9 -9.27 3.95 -11.52
N LEU A 10 -10.24 4.84 -11.27
CA LEU A 10 -11.57 4.74 -11.86
C LEU A 10 -11.52 4.86 -13.39
N ASP A 11 -10.66 5.71 -13.94
CA ASP A 11 -10.46 5.82 -15.39
C ASP A 11 -9.77 4.57 -15.97
N LYS A 12 -8.66 4.11 -15.37
CA LYS A 12 -7.94 2.87 -15.72
C LYS A 12 -8.90 1.69 -15.83
N TYR A 13 -9.88 1.64 -14.93
CA TYR A 13 -10.85 0.56 -14.87
C TYR A 13 -12.18 0.84 -15.57
N LYS A 14 -12.34 2.02 -16.19
CA LYS A 14 -13.54 2.50 -16.90
C LYS A 14 -14.80 2.56 -16.03
N LEU A 15 -14.64 2.95 -14.77
CA LEU A 15 -15.70 2.99 -13.74
C LEU A 15 -16.23 4.40 -13.46
N PHE A 16 -15.64 5.44 -14.08
CA PHE A 16 -15.93 6.84 -13.75
C PHE A 16 -17.40 7.24 -13.93
N SER A 17 -18.13 6.58 -14.84
CA SER A 17 -19.54 6.86 -15.15
C SER A 17 -20.53 5.96 -14.40
N MET A 18 -20.07 5.07 -13.53
CA MET A 18 -20.91 4.07 -12.88
C MET A 18 -21.52 4.57 -11.56
N PRO A 19 -22.76 4.17 -11.24
CA PRO A 19 -23.34 4.33 -9.91
C PRO A 19 -22.45 3.74 -8.82
N GLN A 20 -22.42 4.38 -7.65
CA GLN A 20 -21.48 4.06 -6.59
C GLN A 20 -21.50 2.60 -6.14
N VAL A 21 -22.67 1.99 -6.03
CA VAL A 21 -22.85 0.59 -5.61
C VAL A 21 -22.28 -0.38 -6.66
N GLU A 22 -22.28 0.01 -7.93
CA GLU A 22 -21.78 -0.84 -9.03
C GLU A 22 -20.26 -0.81 -9.16
N ILE A 23 -19.61 0.28 -8.73
CA ILE A 23 -18.14 0.39 -8.75
C ILE A 23 -17.51 -0.64 -7.83
N GLU A 24 -18.03 -0.80 -6.61
CA GLU A 24 -17.48 -1.77 -5.66
C GLU A 24 -17.61 -3.19 -6.18
N GLN A 25 -18.79 -3.57 -6.66
CA GLN A 25 -19.01 -4.88 -7.28
C GLN A 25 -18.08 -5.08 -8.49
N SER A 26 -17.93 -4.06 -9.36
CA SER A 26 -17.05 -4.15 -10.52
C SER A 26 -15.57 -4.31 -10.15
N LEU A 27 -15.12 -3.69 -9.06
CA LEU A 27 -13.77 -3.88 -8.53
C LEU A 27 -13.57 -5.29 -7.97
N TYR A 28 -14.56 -5.87 -7.30
CA TYR A 28 -14.53 -7.28 -6.88
C TYR A 28 -14.53 -8.24 -8.08
N ASP A 29 -15.32 -7.97 -9.11
CA ASP A 29 -15.36 -8.77 -10.34
C ASP A 29 -13.99 -8.77 -11.04
N LYS A 30 -13.27 -7.64 -10.98
CA LYS A 30 -11.88 -7.56 -11.48
C LYS A 30 -10.95 -8.45 -10.66
N LEU A 31 -11.02 -8.44 -9.33
CA LEU A 31 -10.22 -9.36 -8.52
C LEU A 31 -10.52 -10.82 -8.90
N ILE A 32 -11.79 -11.17 -9.11
CA ILE A 32 -12.16 -12.52 -9.57
C ILE A 32 -11.52 -12.85 -10.92
N ALA A 33 -11.53 -11.91 -11.87
CA ALA A 33 -10.87 -12.08 -13.17
C ALA A 33 -9.34 -12.27 -13.05
N PHE A 34 -8.71 -11.73 -11.99
CA PHE A 34 -7.29 -11.93 -11.67
C PHE A 34 -7.01 -13.17 -10.80
N GLY A 35 -8.03 -14.02 -10.58
CA GLY A 35 -7.89 -15.31 -9.89
C GLY A 35 -8.09 -15.25 -8.38
N PHE A 36 -8.63 -14.15 -7.84
CA PHE A 36 -9.06 -14.10 -6.44
C PHE A 36 -10.46 -14.72 -6.31
N ASN A 37 -10.53 -15.92 -5.76
CA ASN A 37 -11.82 -16.52 -5.44
C ASN A 37 -12.42 -15.91 -4.15
N ARG A 38 -13.71 -16.14 -3.92
CA ARG A 38 -14.43 -15.59 -2.77
C ARG A 38 -13.84 -16.01 -1.42
N SER A 39 -13.32 -17.24 -1.30
CA SER A 39 -12.69 -17.72 -0.07
C SER A 39 -11.41 -16.96 0.27
N ILE A 40 -10.63 -16.58 -0.74
CA ILE A 40 -9.42 -15.76 -0.57
C ILE A 40 -9.81 -14.33 -0.20
N LEU A 41 -10.80 -13.75 -0.88
CA LEU A 41 -11.28 -12.40 -0.60
C LEU A 41 -11.88 -12.26 0.80
N ASN A 42 -12.52 -13.31 1.33
CA ASN A 42 -13.00 -13.32 2.71
C ASN A 42 -11.88 -13.29 3.76
N GLN A 43 -10.62 -13.57 3.37
CA GLN A 43 -9.46 -13.46 4.26
C GLN A 43 -8.81 -12.08 4.19
N TRP A 44 -9.24 -11.23 3.25
CA TRP A 44 -8.73 -9.88 3.13
C TRP A 44 -9.40 -8.97 4.16
N HIS A 45 -8.57 -8.43 5.05
CA HIS A 45 -8.99 -7.53 6.11
C HIS A 45 -8.27 -6.19 5.92
N PRO A 46 -8.76 -5.32 5.02
CA PRO A 46 -8.26 -3.95 4.97
C PRO A 46 -8.52 -3.29 6.34
N PRO A 47 -7.66 -2.37 6.80
CA PRO A 47 -7.80 -1.77 8.12
C PRO A 47 -9.19 -1.15 8.30
N TYR A 48 -9.81 -1.48 9.45
CA TYR A 48 -11.14 -1.03 9.85
C TYR A 48 -11.24 0.51 9.71
N ASN A 49 -12.36 0.99 9.15
CA ASN A 49 -12.63 2.39 8.79
C ASN A 49 -11.93 2.93 7.54
N SER A 50 -11.47 2.06 6.63
CA SER A 50 -10.98 2.50 5.33
C SER A 50 -12.09 3.16 4.49
N PRO A 51 -12.10 4.50 4.27
CA PRO A 51 -13.01 5.12 3.32
C PRO A 51 -12.83 4.50 1.93
N ARG A 52 -13.88 4.47 1.12
CA ARG A 52 -13.95 3.84 -0.21
C ARG A 52 -12.72 4.03 -1.13
N ARG A 53 -12.04 5.18 -1.07
CA ARG A 53 -10.79 5.45 -1.82
C ARG A 53 -9.63 4.53 -1.44
N MET A 54 -9.62 4.06 -0.20
CA MET A 54 -8.66 3.08 0.31
C MET A 54 -8.87 1.72 -0.35
N LEU A 55 -10.14 1.31 -0.60
CA LEU A 55 -10.44 0.05 -1.28
C LEU A 55 -9.84 0.03 -2.71
N GLU A 56 -9.98 1.12 -3.45
CA GLU A 56 -9.48 1.23 -4.83
C GLU A 56 -7.97 1.01 -4.94
N ARG A 57 -7.18 1.65 -4.06
CA ARG A 57 -5.72 1.51 -4.07
C ARG A 57 -5.26 0.11 -3.65
N HIS A 58 -5.91 -0.50 -2.66
CA HIS A 58 -5.57 -1.88 -2.30
C HIS A 58 -5.88 -2.85 -3.45
N ILE A 59 -6.98 -2.63 -4.18
CA ILE A 59 -7.32 -3.45 -5.34
C ILE A 59 -6.29 -3.29 -6.46
N ASP A 60 -5.82 -2.07 -6.73
CA ASP A 60 -4.72 -1.86 -7.67
C ASP A 60 -3.44 -2.60 -7.24
N VAL A 61 -3.12 -2.60 -5.94
CA VAL A 61 -1.96 -3.32 -5.39
C VAL A 61 -2.14 -4.83 -5.54
N LEU A 62 -3.32 -5.38 -5.23
CA LEU A 62 -3.62 -6.80 -5.40
C LEU A 62 -3.47 -7.24 -6.86
N ILE A 63 -4.01 -6.45 -7.79
CA ILE A 63 -3.89 -6.71 -9.22
C ILE A 63 -2.42 -6.66 -9.64
N TYR A 64 -1.69 -5.62 -9.23
CA TYR A 64 -0.26 -5.50 -9.52
C TYR A 64 0.53 -6.71 -9.02
N LEU A 65 0.31 -7.17 -7.78
CA LEU A 65 1.00 -8.35 -7.24
C LEU A 65 0.71 -9.61 -8.06
N ARG A 66 -0.53 -9.79 -8.55
CA ARG A 66 -0.86 -10.87 -9.49
C ARG A 66 -0.10 -10.75 -10.80
N GLU A 67 0.02 -9.54 -11.35
CA GLU A 67 0.81 -9.27 -12.56
C GLU A 67 2.30 -9.56 -12.34
N GLN A 68 2.82 -9.40 -11.12
CA GLN A 68 4.17 -9.81 -10.72
C GLN A 68 4.31 -11.33 -10.49
N GLY A 69 3.27 -12.13 -10.74
CA GLY A 69 3.30 -13.58 -10.58
C GLY A 69 3.07 -14.08 -9.15
N VAL A 70 2.79 -13.19 -8.20
CA VAL A 70 2.45 -13.55 -6.81
C VAL A 70 1.10 -14.24 -6.79
N SER A 71 0.94 -15.34 -6.04
CA SER A 71 -0.37 -16.01 -5.94
C SER A 71 -1.43 -15.10 -5.30
N ALA A 72 -2.71 -15.34 -5.57
CA ALA A 72 -3.80 -14.57 -4.96
C ALA A 72 -3.74 -14.62 -3.42
N GLN A 73 -3.49 -15.81 -2.85
CA GLN A 73 -3.34 -15.97 -1.41
C GLN A 73 -2.16 -15.16 -0.85
N GLN A 74 -1.00 -15.23 -1.50
CA GLN A 74 0.17 -14.44 -1.08
C GLN A 74 -0.08 -12.94 -1.26
N SER A 75 -0.78 -12.52 -2.31
CA SER A 75 -1.11 -11.10 -2.53
C SER A 75 -1.96 -10.53 -1.40
N ILE A 76 -2.93 -11.30 -0.89
CA ILE A 76 -3.68 -10.92 0.31
C ILE A 76 -2.72 -10.80 1.51
N VAL A 77 -1.85 -11.80 1.74
CA VAL A 77 -0.89 -11.80 2.87
C VAL A 77 0.05 -10.58 2.82
N GLU A 78 0.51 -10.19 1.63
CA GLU A 78 1.37 -9.02 1.45
C GLU A 78 0.69 -7.78 2.00
N ILE A 79 -0.54 -7.49 1.58
CA ILE A 79 -1.18 -6.21 1.92
C ILE A 79 -2.11 -6.26 3.13
N ASN A 80 -2.32 -7.44 3.72
CA ASN A 80 -3.25 -7.56 4.84
C ASN A 80 -2.80 -6.68 6.01
N SER A 81 -3.77 -5.99 6.62
CA SER A 81 -3.53 -5.05 7.74
C SER A 81 -2.63 -3.85 7.42
N LEU A 82 -2.26 -3.65 6.15
CA LEU A 82 -1.64 -2.42 5.68
C LEU A 82 -2.73 -1.39 5.37
N ASN A 83 -2.48 -0.13 5.69
CA ASN A 83 -3.29 0.97 5.21
C ASN A 83 -2.95 1.31 3.76
N THR A 84 -3.62 2.32 3.24
CA THR A 84 -3.50 2.72 1.84
C THR A 84 -2.11 3.17 1.43
N TYR A 85 -1.42 3.93 2.28
CA TYR A 85 -0.06 4.39 1.99
C TYR A 85 0.93 3.23 2.07
N GLU A 86 0.78 2.40 3.10
CA GLU A 86 1.59 1.20 3.31
C GLU A 86 1.45 0.22 2.12
N ALA A 87 0.22 -0.11 1.71
CA ALA A 87 -0.02 -0.97 0.55
C ALA A 87 0.53 -0.34 -0.75
N TRP A 88 0.41 0.97 -0.90
CA TRP A 88 0.99 1.68 -2.04
C TRP A 88 2.52 1.62 -2.03
N GLY A 89 3.16 1.75 -0.88
CA GLY A 89 4.61 1.56 -0.71
C GLY A 89 5.06 0.17 -1.16
N VAL A 90 4.31 -0.89 -0.80
CA VAL A 90 4.54 -2.24 -1.34
C VAL A 90 4.51 -2.21 -2.86
N ARG A 91 3.48 -1.64 -3.48
CA ARG A 91 3.37 -1.59 -4.95
C ARG A 91 4.53 -0.85 -5.61
N LEU A 92 4.96 0.29 -5.05
CA LEU A 92 6.06 1.08 -5.61
C LEU A 92 7.38 0.32 -5.56
N LEU A 93 7.67 -0.33 -4.42
CA LEU A 93 8.98 -0.86 -4.12
C LEU A 93 9.05 -2.39 -4.16
N TYR A 94 8.00 -3.07 -4.63
CA TYR A 94 7.93 -4.53 -4.68
C TYR A 94 9.06 -5.13 -5.51
N SER A 95 9.33 -4.51 -6.67
CA SER A 95 10.39 -4.91 -7.59
C SER A 95 11.78 -4.75 -6.99
N SER A 96 11.95 -3.80 -6.06
CA SER A 96 13.16 -3.59 -5.27
C SER A 96 13.30 -4.56 -4.10
N GLY A 97 12.32 -5.44 -3.89
CA GLY A 97 12.32 -6.44 -2.82
C GLY A 97 11.49 -6.05 -1.59
N LEU A 98 10.81 -4.90 -1.57
CA LEU A 98 9.96 -4.54 -0.42
C LEU A 98 8.76 -5.48 -0.34
N ARG A 99 8.48 -5.97 0.86
CA ARG A 99 7.34 -6.84 1.17
C ARG A 99 6.50 -6.21 2.27
N GLY A 100 5.25 -6.65 2.38
CA GLY A 100 4.36 -6.14 3.42
C GLY A 100 4.85 -6.45 4.84
N GLU A 101 5.63 -7.52 5.01
CA GLU A 101 6.25 -7.83 6.31
C GLU A 101 7.25 -6.76 6.75
N ASN A 102 8.00 -6.18 5.82
CA ASN A 102 8.95 -5.11 6.12
C ASN A 102 8.23 -3.86 6.63
N ILE A 103 7.09 -3.52 6.03
CA ILE A 103 6.30 -2.37 6.46
C ILE A 103 5.67 -2.64 7.83
N ARG A 104 5.15 -3.85 8.06
CA ARG A 104 4.62 -4.24 9.38
C ARG A 104 5.69 -4.20 10.47
N GLU A 105 6.92 -4.58 10.15
CA GLU A 105 8.06 -4.48 11.06
C GLU A 105 8.33 -3.02 11.45
N LEU A 106 8.46 -2.11 10.47
CA LEU A 106 8.65 -0.68 10.71
C LEU A 106 7.51 -0.07 11.52
N LYS A 107 6.27 -0.40 11.16
CA LYS A 107 5.08 0.01 11.90
C LYS A 107 5.14 -0.41 13.37
N ASN A 108 5.49 -1.66 13.65
CA ASN A 108 5.58 -2.16 15.02
C ASN A 108 6.69 -1.44 15.79
N HIS A 109 7.86 -1.25 15.16
CA HIS A 109 8.96 -0.51 15.77
C HIS A 109 8.53 0.89 16.20
N PHE A 110 7.95 1.66 15.28
CA PHE A 110 7.55 3.04 15.60
C PHE A 110 6.32 3.14 16.49
N ARG A 111 5.39 2.20 16.42
CA ARG A 111 4.24 2.19 17.34
C ARG A 111 4.66 2.03 18.79
N THR A 112 5.75 1.30 19.06
CA THR A 112 6.31 1.17 20.41
C THR A 112 6.93 2.48 20.90
N LEU A 113 7.53 3.26 20.00
CA LEU A 113 8.18 4.54 20.34
C LEU A 113 7.20 5.72 20.36
N TYR A 114 6.19 5.70 19.47
CA TYR A 114 5.27 6.78 19.18
C TYR A 114 3.84 6.23 18.95
N PRO A 115 3.14 5.79 20.00
CA PRO A 115 1.88 5.06 19.88
C PRO A 115 0.72 5.86 19.24
N GLU A 116 0.77 7.18 19.35
CA GLU A 116 -0.27 8.10 18.84
C GLU A 116 0.03 8.67 17.46
N ALA A 117 1.18 8.33 16.88
CA ALA A 117 1.65 8.98 15.67
C ALA A 117 1.30 8.17 14.40
N ASP A 118 0.85 8.89 13.38
CA ASP A 118 0.39 8.35 12.11
C ASP A 118 1.28 8.89 10.96
N PHE A 119 2.51 8.38 10.87
CA PHE A 119 3.52 8.82 9.89
C PHE A 119 3.84 7.75 8.84
N TYR A 120 2.85 6.94 8.46
CA TYR A 120 3.05 5.87 7.48
C TYR A 120 3.39 6.38 6.07
N GLU A 121 2.86 7.56 5.70
CA GLU A 121 3.23 8.22 4.44
C GLU A 121 4.71 8.61 4.45
N GLN A 122 5.19 9.20 5.55
CA GLN A 122 6.60 9.58 5.70
C GLN A 122 7.52 8.35 5.68
N ILE A 123 7.11 7.24 6.32
CA ILE A 123 7.87 5.98 6.25
C ILE A 123 8.00 5.49 4.81
N VAL A 124 6.90 5.49 4.05
CA VAL A 124 6.90 5.02 2.66
C VAL A 124 7.75 5.92 1.76
N ASN A 125 7.64 7.24 1.92
CA ASN A 125 8.46 8.17 1.17
C ASN A 125 9.95 8.03 1.52
N ALA A 126 10.29 7.81 2.80
CA ALA A 126 11.68 7.59 3.24
C ALA A 126 12.25 6.31 2.64
N LEU A 127 11.46 5.23 2.64
CA LEU A 127 11.84 3.99 1.96
C LEU A 127 12.10 4.23 0.48
N GLN A 128 11.23 4.99 -0.18
CA GLN A 128 11.38 5.29 -1.59
C GLN A 128 12.67 6.06 -1.87
N ASP A 129 12.97 7.11 -1.11
CA ASP A 129 14.19 7.90 -1.30
C ASP A 129 15.46 7.08 -1.05
N LEU A 130 15.49 6.32 0.04
CA LEU A 130 16.64 5.48 0.38
C LEU A 130 16.90 4.40 -0.68
N ILE A 131 15.84 3.75 -1.17
CA ILE A 131 15.96 2.65 -2.14
C ILE A 131 16.19 3.19 -3.56
N GLU A 132 15.39 4.14 -4.01
CA GLU A 132 15.41 4.59 -5.41
C GLU A 132 16.48 5.66 -5.66
N LEU A 133 16.66 6.61 -4.74
CA LEU A 133 17.62 7.71 -4.94
C LEU A 133 19.00 7.32 -4.40
N GLN A 134 19.06 6.78 -3.19
CA GLN A 134 20.34 6.43 -2.53
C GLN A 134 20.80 5.00 -2.85
N LYS A 135 20.00 4.23 -3.60
CA LYS A 135 20.34 2.88 -4.08
C LYS A 135 20.64 1.88 -2.95
N LEU A 136 20.05 2.09 -1.77
CA LEU A 136 20.15 1.15 -0.68
C LEU A 136 19.35 -0.12 -0.97
N THR A 137 19.79 -1.23 -0.38
CA THR A 137 18.94 -2.42 -0.32
C THR A 137 17.75 -2.14 0.62
N VAL A 138 16.66 -2.90 0.46
CA VAL A 138 15.51 -2.80 1.37
C VAL A 138 15.92 -3.00 2.82
N SER A 139 16.82 -3.95 3.08
CA SER A 139 17.33 -4.21 4.43
C SER A 139 18.08 -2.99 5.00
N ASP A 140 18.98 -2.40 4.21
CA ASP A 140 19.74 -1.23 4.66
C ASP A 140 18.83 -0.03 4.88
N ALA A 141 17.86 0.19 3.97
CA ALA A 141 16.89 1.29 4.10
C ALA A 141 16.02 1.15 5.37
N ILE A 142 15.59 -0.07 5.71
CA ILE A 142 14.86 -0.33 6.96
C ILE A 142 15.71 0.02 8.18
N GLU A 143 16.97 -0.39 8.19
CA GLU A 143 17.88 -0.10 9.31
C GLU A 143 18.21 1.38 9.43
N GLU A 144 18.32 2.10 8.31
CA GLU A 144 18.47 3.56 8.33
C GLU A 144 17.23 4.25 8.89
N ILE A 145 16.03 3.86 8.44
CA ILE A 145 14.77 4.43 8.96
C ILE A 145 14.62 4.20 10.46
N LYS A 146 14.95 3.02 10.98
CA LYS A 146 14.88 2.73 12.43
C LYS A 146 15.78 3.64 13.27
N LYS A 147 16.82 4.24 12.68
CA LYS A 147 17.71 5.19 13.35
C LYS A 147 17.17 6.62 13.31
N MET A 148 16.18 6.91 12.45
CA MET A 148 15.62 8.24 12.29
C MET A 148 14.69 8.58 13.46
N ASP A 149 14.82 9.79 13.99
CA ASP A 149 13.79 10.34 14.86
C ASP A 149 12.60 10.89 14.05
N VAL A 150 11.52 11.28 14.75
CA VAL A 150 10.30 11.80 14.09
C VAL A 150 10.57 13.11 13.34
N GLU A 151 11.45 13.97 13.84
CA GLU A 151 11.78 15.23 13.19
C GLU A 151 12.55 14.99 11.88
N GLN A 152 13.45 14.02 11.86
CA GLN A 152 14.17 13.55 10.69
C GLN A 152 13.22 12.95 9.66
N MET A 153 12.29 12.08 10.09
CA MET A 153 11.28 11.52 9.19
C MET A 153 10.34 12.58 8.60
N ILE A 154 10.00 13.64 9.34
CA ILE A 154 9.17 14.73 8.80
C ILE A 154 10.00 15.62 7.86
N SER A 155 11.26 15.92 8.23
CA SER A 155 12.13 16.85 7.48
C SER A 155 12.68 16.29 6.18
N CYS A 156 12.77 14.96 6.03
CA CYS A 156 13.08 14.32 4.74
C CYS A 156 12.13 14.74 3.60
N PHE A 157 10.97 15.34 3.91
CA PHE A 157 9.93 15.67 2.94
C PHE A 157 9.55 17.16 2.87
N SER A 158 10.32 18.03 3.53
CA SER A 158 10.22 19.49 3.33
C SER A 158 11.18 19.90 2.21
N ILE A 159 10.87 19.49 0.98
CA ILE A 159 11.49 20.05 -0.22
C ILE A 159 10.41 20.90 -0.91
N ASP A 160 10.69 22.19 -1.03
CA ASP A 160 9.87 23.22 -1.71
C ASP A 160 9.47 22.84 -3.15
#